data_AF-A0A2X3GUX1-F1
#
_entry.id   AF-A0A2X3GUX1-F1
#
_cell.length_a   1.000
_cell.length_b   1.000
_cell.length_c   1.000
_cell.angle_alpha   90.00
_cell.angle_beta   90.00
_cell.angle_gamma   90.00
#
_symmetry.space_group_name_H-M   'P 1'
#
loop_
_entity.id
_entity.type
_entity.pdbx_description
1 polymer ?
#
loop_
_entity_poly.entity_id
_entity_poly.type
_entity_poly.pdbx_seq_one_letter_code
_entity_poly.pdbx_strand_id
1 'polypeptide(L)'
;MAIVSLTEMVVLKPALNSFGRWDADDHVRRVEQLIARMKENGQLRFRVALGNFFTGPGSIARSYRTARTTMMVGKQRMPESRSYFYQDLMLPVLLDSLRGGWQANELARPLARLKAMDNNGLLRRTLQAWFRHNVQPLATSKALFIHRNTLEYRLNRISELTGLDLGSFDDRLLLYIALQLDEQR
;
A
#
# COMPACT_ATOMS: atom_id res chain seq x y z
N MET A 1 -8.49 7.55 -25.51
CA MET A 1 -9.29 7.57 -24.27
C MET A 1 -10.41 6.58 -24.44
N ALA A 2 -10.64 5.69 -23.47
CA ALA A 2 -11.75 4.75 -23.49
C ALA A 2 -12.62 5.00 -22.26
N ILE A 3 -13.94 5.11 -22.45
CA ILE A 3 -14.91 5.20 -21.36
C ILE A 3 -15.24 3.75 -20.98
N VAL A 4 -14.94 3.36 -19.75
CA VAL A 4 -15.19 1.99 -19.25
C VAL A 4 -16.57 1.91 -18.60
N SER A 5 -17.00 2.99 -17.95
CA SER A 5 -18.35 3.15 -17.40
C SER A 5 -18.71 4.64 -17.30
N LEU A 6 -19.95 4.95 -16.91
CA LEU A 6 -20.41 6.33 -16.66
C LEU A 6 -19.56 7.07 -15.61
N THR A 7 -18.82 6.34 -14.77
CA THR A 7 -18.01 6.90 -13.68
C THR A 7 -16.51 6.61 -13.81
N GLU A 8 -16.09 5.88 -14.86
CA GLU A 8 -14.70 5.44 -15.02
C GLU A 8 -14.18 5.68 -16.44
N MET A 9 -13.05 6.37 -16.50
CA MET A 9 -12.34 6.70 -17.72
C MET A 9 -10.93 6.13 -17.68
N VAL A 10 -10.50 5.52 -18.78
CA VAL A 10 -9.13 5.02 -18.96
C VAL A 10 -8.43 5.83 -20.03
N VAL A 11 -7.26 6.35 -19.69
CA VAL A 11 -6.40 7.12 -20.58
C VAL A 11 -5.11 6.34 -20.80
N LEU A 12 -4.87 5.96 -22.05
CA LEU A 12 -3.55 5.51 -22.49
C LEU A 12 -2.73 6.74 -22.85
N LYS A 13 -1.49 6.78 -22.37
CA LYS A 13 -0.51 7.81 -22.71
C LYS A 13 0.79 7.15 -23.16
N PRO A 14 1.61 7.84 -23.98
CA PRO A 14 2.96 7.38 -24.28
C PRO A 14 3.74 7.08 -22.99
N ALA A 15 4.40 5.92 -22.97
CA ALA A 15 5.17 5.47 -21.81
C ALA A 15 6.60 6.01 -21.79
N LEU A 16 7.16 6.31 -22.95
CA LEU A 16 8.54 6.77 -23.09
C LEU A 16 8.57 8.30 -23.20
N ASN A 17 9.57 8.92 -22.58
CA ASN A 17 9.88 10.32 -22.76
C ASN A 17 10.56 10.58 -24.12
N SER A 18 10.93 11.83 -24.39
CA SER A 18 11.63 12.23 -25.63
C SER A 18 12.96 11.52 -25.86
N PHE A 19 13.55 10.92 -24.83
CA PHE A 19 14.80 10.15 -24.90
C PHE A 19 14.57 8.64 -25.07
N GLY A 20 13.32 8.20 -25.30
CA GLY A 20 12.98 6.78 -25.42
C GLY A 20 13.07 6.01 -24.11
N ARG A 21 13.08 6.69 -22.95
CA ARG A 21 13.19 6.06 -21.63
C ARG A 21 11.88 6.17 -20.86
N TRP A 22 11.59 5.15 -20.06
CA TRP A 22 10.52 5.22 -19.07
C TRP A 22 11.05 5.89 -17.79
N ASP A 23 10.28 6.83 -17.25
CA ASP A 23 10.60 7.58 -16.03
C ASP A 23 9.31 7.70 -15.20
N ALA A 24 9.28 7.06 -14.04
CA ALA A 24 8.12 7.07 -13.15
C ALA A 24 7.77 8.49 -12.69
N ASP A 25 8.77 9.25 -12.28
CA ASP A 25 8.59 10.56 -11.66
C ASP A 25 8.10 11.58 -12.69
N ASP A 26 8.56 11.48 -13.94
CA ASP A 26 8.00 12.29 -15.04
C ASP A 26 6.52 12.02 -15.25
N HIS A 27 6.11 10.76 -15.20
CA HIS A 27 4.70 10.40 -15.36
C HIS A 27 3.84 10.85 -14.18
N VAL A 28 4.36 10.76 -12.95
CA VAL A 28 3.71 11.32 -11.75
C VAL A 28 3.50 12.82 -11.92
N ARG A 29 4.56 13.59 -12.23
CA ARG A 29 4.48 15.04 -12.42
C ARG A 29 3.46 15.45 -13.48
N ARG A 30 3.41 14.75 -14.62
CA ARG A 30 2.43 15.02 -15.68
C ARG A 30 0.99 14.77 -15.23
N VAL A 31 0.75 13.71 -14.45
CA VAL A 31 -0.57 13.41 -13.89
C VAL A 31 -0.97 14.48 -12.88
N GLU A 32 -0.06 14.92 -12.02
CA GLU A 32 -0.32 15.98 -11.05
C GLU A 32 -0.65 17.32 -11.73
N GLN A 33 0.08 17.68 -12.80
CA GLN A 33 -0.23 18.86 -13.62
C GLN A 33 -1.61 18.77 -14.27
N LEU A 34 -1.99 17.59 -14.79
CA LEU A 34 -3.33 17.37 -15.33
C LEU A 34 -4.40 17.54 -14.24
N ILE A 35 -4.18 16.96 -13.05
CA ILE A 35 -5.09 17.10 -11.91
C ILE A 35 -5.24 18.57 -11.51
N ALA A 36 -4.14 19.35 -11.47
CA ALA A 36 -4.17 20.76 -11.14
C ALA A 36 -5.02 21.56 -12.13
N ARG A 37 -4.80 21.40 -13.45
CA ARG A 37 -5.58 22.07 -14.50
C ARG A 37 -7.07 21.72 -14.46
N MET A 38 -7.40 20.47 -14.12
CA MET A 38 -8.80 20.05 -14.01
C MET A 38 -9.49 20.61 -12.77
N LYS A 39 -8.75 20.93 -11.69
CA LYS A 39 -9.28 21.63 -10.52
C LYS A 39 -9.57 23.11 -10.80
N GLU A 40 -8.74 23.76 -11.61
CA GLU A 40 -8.92 25.18 -11.97
C GLU A 40 -10.18 25.41 -12.82
N ASN A 41 -10.54 24.43 -13.66
CA ASN A 41 -11.59 24.59 -14.67
C ASN A 41 -12.94 23.94 -14.32
N GLY A 42 -13.16 23.47 -13.08
CA GLY A 42 -14.48 22.93 -12.70
C GLY A 42 -14.62 22.34 -11.29
N GLN A 43 -15.87 22.04 -10.91
CA GLN A 43 -16.25 21.43 -9.61
C GLN A 43 -16.19 19.89 -9.59
N LEU A 44 -15.64 19.25 -10.62
CA LEU A 44 -15.64 17.79 -10.75
C LEU A 44 -14.75 17.13 -9.69
N ARG A 45 -15.35 16.27 -8.87
CA ARG A 45 -14.63 15.41 -7.92
C ARG A 45 -14.25 14.11 -8.63
N PHE A 46 -12.96 13.93 -8.89
CA PHE A 46 -12.43 12.70 -9.45
C PHE A 46 -11.23 12.19 -8.64
N ARG A 47 -10.95 10.89 -8.80
CA ARG A 47 -9.73 10.25 -8.30
C ARG A 47 -8.96 9.67 -9.50
N VAL A 48 -7.64 9.71 -9.45
CA VAL A 48 -6.76 9.22 -10.51
C VAL A 48 -5.85 8.12 -9.96
N ALA A 49 -5.63 7.07 -10.73
CA ALA A 49 -4.60 6.09 -10.45
C ALA A 49 -3.71 5.87 -11.68
N LEU A 50 -2.41 5.72 -11.45
CA LEU A 50 -1.43 5.42 -12.49
C LEU A 50 -0.91 3.99 -12.32
N GLY A 51 -1.10 3.17 -13.36
CA GLY A 51 -0.49 1.84 -13.46
C GLY A 51 0.98 1.90 -13.89
N ASN A 52 1.62 0.74 -14.02
CA ASN A 52 3.02 0.67 -14.41
C ASN A 52 3.22 0.46 -15.91
N PHE A 53 4.43 0.73 -16.39
CA PHE A 53 4.88 0.34 -17.72
C PHE A 53 5.42 -1.09 -17.70
N PHE A 54 5.09 -1.84 -18.75
CA PHE A 54 5.57 -3.19 -18.98
C PHE A 54 5.91 -3.34 -20.46
N THR A 55 6.84 -4.24 -20.77
CA THR A 55 7.19 -4.62 -22.14
C THR A 55 6.67 -6.03 -22.47
N GLY A 56 6.65 -6.36 -23.75
CA GLY A 56 6.24 -7.68 -24.23
C GLY A 56 4.72 -7.88 -24.40
N PRO A 57 4.30 -9.11 -24.75
CA PRO A 57 2.90 -9.45 -24.98
C PRO A 57 2.03 -9.20 -23.74
N GLY A 58 0.84 -8.65 -23.94
CA GLY A 58 -0.11 -8.37 -22.84
C GLY A 58 0.30 -7.22 -21.91
N SER A 59 1.35 -6.47 -22.24
CA SER A 59 1.86 -5.32 -21.46
C SER A 59 0.79 -4.26 -21.17
N ILE A 60 -0.02 -3.89 -22.17
CA ILE A 60 -1.12 -2.92 -21.99
C ILE A 60 -2.16 -3.46 -21.00
N ALA A 61 -2.57 -4.72 -21.14
CA ALA A 61 -3.52 -5.35 -20.22
C ALA A 61 -2.96 -5.44 -18.79
N ARG A 62 -1.66 -5.73 -18.65
CA ARG A 62 -0.96 -5.71 -17.36
C ARG A 62 -0.90 -4.30 -16.76
N SER A 63 -0.57 -3.29 -17.58
CA SER A 63 -0.56 -1.88 -17.18
C SER A 63 -1.94 -1.44 -16.67
N TYR A 64 -2.99 -1.74 -17.43
CA TYR A 64 -4.38 -1.46 -17.03
C TYR A 64 -4.76 -2.15 -15.73
N ARG A 65 -4.45 -3.45 -15.56
CA ARG A 65 -4.70 -4.17 -14.31
C ARG A 65 -4.01 -3.50 -13.13
N THR A 66 -2.74 -3.13 -13.26
CA THR A 66 -2.04 -2.40 -12.20
C THR A 66 -2.70 -1.06 -11.88
N ALA A 67 -3.13 -0.28 -12.88
CA ALA A 67 -3.83 0.99 -12.64
C ALA A 67 -5.14 0.79 -11.86
N ARG A 68 -5.93 -0.23 -12.24
CA ARG A 68 -7.20 -0.56 -11.60
C ARG A 68 -7.00 -1.01 -10.15
N THR A 69 -6.04 -1.92 -9.92
CA THR A 69 -5.73 -2.38 -8.56
C THR A 69 -5.13 -1.25 -7.70
N THR A 70 -4.25 -0.41 -8.26
CA THR A 70 -3.74 0.80 -7.59
C THR A 70 -4.88 1.72 -7.16
N MET A 71 -5.89 1.95 -8.01
CA MET A 71 -7.07 2.71 -7.64
C MET A 71 -7.80 2.09 -6.44
N MET A 72 -8.08 0.79 -6.49
CA MET A 72 -8.79 0.08 -5.43
C MET A 72 -8.04 0.13 -4.09
N VAL A 73 -6.76 -0.28 -4.10
CA VAL A 73 -5.88 -0.29 -2.93
C VAL A 73 -5.70 1.14 -2.38
N GLY A 74 -5.49 2.11 -3.26
CA GLY A 74 -5.35 3.52 -2.89
C GLY A 74 -6.58 4.07 -2.20
N LYS A 75 -7.78 3.83 -2.75
CA LYS A 75 -9.05 4.25 -2.14
C LYS A 75 -9.26 3.65 -0.75
N GLN A 76 -8.89 2.39 -0.56
CA GLN A 76 -9.04 1.71 0.73
C GLN A 76 -8.08 2.27 1.79
N ARG A 77 -6.82 2.50 1.41
CA ARG A 77 -5.75 2.87 2.37
C ARG A 77 -5.62 4.36 2.61
N MET A 78 -5.96 5.17 1.62
CA MET A 78 -5.82 6.62 1.63
C MET A 78 -7.09 7.26 1.05
N PRO A 79 -8.23 7.18 1.78
CA PRO A 79 -9.53 7.66 1.29
C PRO A 79 -9.54 9.16 1.00
N GLU A 80 -8.71 9.94 1.70
CA GLU A 80 -8.60 11.40 1.52
C GLU A 80 -7.73 11.78 0.30
N SER A 81 -6.86 10.88 -0.16
CA SER A 81 -6.04 11.11 -1.33
C SER A 81 -6.89 11.06 -2.62
N ARG A 82 -6.49 11.83 -3.62
CA ARG A 82 -7.15 11.87 -4.94
C ARG A 82 -6.29 11.31 -6.07
N SER A 83 -5.02 11.07 -5.81
CA SER A 83 -4.08 10.45 -6.75
C SER A 83 -3.42 9.25 -6.08
N TYR A 84 -3.21 8.20 -6.86
CA TYR A 84 -2.58 6.97 -6.43
C TYR A 84 -1.60 6.49 -7.50
N PHE A 85 -0.35 6.24 -7.13
CA PHE A 85 0.67 5.80 -8.08
C PHE A 85 1.12 4.38 -7.74
N TYR A 86 1.27 3.54 -8.76
CA TYR A 86 1.68 2.14 -8.58
C TYR A 86 3.02 2.02 -7.84
N GLN A 87 3.97 2.92 -8.09
CA GLN A 87 5.30 2.87 -7.45
C GLN A 87 5.21 3.04 -5.92
N ASP A 88 4.33 3.92 -5.45
CA ASP A 88 4.11 4.14 -4.02
C ASP A 88 3.33 3.00 -3.34
N LEU A 89 2.56 2.25 -4.14
CA LEU A 89 1.66 1.18 -3.68
C LEU A 89 2.05 -0.19 -4.23
N MET A 90 3.29 -0.38 -4.67
CA MET A 90 3.69 -1.55 -5.45
C MET A 90 3.41 -2.84 -4.69
N LEU A 91 3.91 -2.95 -3.46
CA LEU A 91 3.74 -4.14 -2.64
C LEU A 91 2.25 -4.47 -2.39
N PRO A 92 1.41 -3.57 -1.84
CA PRO A 92 0.01 -3.91 -1.60
C PRO A 92 -0.78 -4.17 -2.89
N VAL A 93 -0.41 -3.56 -4.02
CA VAL A 93 -1.02 -3.88 -5.33
C VAL A 93 -0.64 -5.27 -5.82
N LEU A 94 0.61 -5.70 -5.62
CA LEU A 94 1.04 -7.05 -5.97
C LEU A 94 0.39 -8.11 -5.07
N LEU A 95 0.32 -7.84 -3.77
CA LEU A 95 -0.29 -8.72 -2.78
C LEU A 95 -1.82 -8.85 -2.95
N ASP A 96 -2.48 -7.88 -3.57
CA ASP A 96 -3.92 -7.95 -3.87
C ASP A 96 -4.27 -9.22 -4.67
N SER A 97 -3.38 -9.69 -5.53
CA SER A 97 -3.58 -10.92 -6.32
C SER A 97 -3.60 -12.21 -5.47
N LEU A 98 -3.06 -12.17 -4.25
CA LEU A 98 -3.09 -13.30 -3.32
C LEU A 98 -4.36 -13.30 -2.45
N ARG A 99 -5.10 -12.19 -2.40
CA ARG A 99 -6.27 -12.04 -1.53
C ARG A 99 -7.32 -13.09 -1.86
N GLY A 100 -7.94 -13.64 -0.82
CA GLY A 100 -8.95 -14.70 -0.93
C GLY A 100 -8.37 -16.10 -1.21
N GLY A 101 -7.07 -16.24 -1.47
CA GLY A 101 -6.39 -17.52 -1.63
C GLY A 101 -5.88 -18.11 -0.31
N TRP A 102 -5.58 -19.42 -0.31
CA TRP A 102 -5.05 -20.10 0.87
C TRP A 102 -3.69 -19.52 1.32
N GLN A 103 -2.85 -19.05 0.38
CA GLN A 103 -1.56 -18.43 0.70
C GLN A 103 -1.75 -17.17 1.54
N ALA A 104 -2.73 -16.32 1.22
CA ALA A 104 -3.02 -15.15 2.03
C ALA A 104 -3.50 -15.53 3.43
N ASN A 105 -4.29 -16.60 3.56
CA ASN A 105 -4.72 -17.12 4.85
C ASN A 105 -3.53 -17.60 5.69
N GLU A 106 -2.58 -18.34 5.10
CA GLU A 106 -1.36 -18.79 5.79
C GLU A 106 -0.50 -17.61 6.25
N LEU A 107 -0.25 -16.65 5.36
CA LEU A 107 0.52 -15.44 5.66
C LEU A 107 -0.15 -14.60 6.76
N ALA A 108 -1.48 -14.60 6.84
CA ALA A 108 -2.22 -13.84 7.85
C ALA A 108 -2.29 -14.52 9.23
N ARG A 109 -1.99 -15.82 9.36
CA ARG A 109 -2.14 -16.57 10.62
C ARG A 109 -1.44 -15.92 11.82
N PRO A 110 -0.17 -15.47 11.76
CA PRO A 110 0.47 -14.83 12.90
C PRO A 110 -0.27 -13.56 13.35
N LEU A 111 -0.71 -12.74 12.40
CA LEU A 111 -1.46 -11.52 12.69
C LEU A 111 -2.87 -11.82 13.22
N ALA A 112 -3.51 -12.89 12.75
CA ALA A 112 -4.80 -13.34 13.28
C ALA A 112 -4.70 -13.74 14.76
N ARG A 113 -3.63 -14.46 15.16
CA ARG A 113 -3.36 -14.78 16.57
C ARG A 113 -3.17 -13.52 17.42
N LEU A 114 -2.44 -12.53 16.90
CA LEU A 114 -2.28 -11.23 17.57
C LEU A 114 -3.64 -10.56 17.76
N LYS A 115 -4.44 -10.43 16.70
CA LYS A 115 -5.76 -9.76 16.72
C LYS A 115 -6.72 -10.42 17.70
N ALA A 116 -6.70 -11.75 17.82
CA ALA A 116 -7.55 -12.48 18.75
C ALA A 116 -7.32 -12.08 20.22
N MET A 117 -6.10 -11.63 20.56
CA MET A 117 -5.69 -11.28 21.94
C MET A 117 -5.49 -9.76 22.13
N ASP A 118 -5.66 -8.95 21.08
CA ASP A 118 -5.45 -7.50 21.06
C ASP A 118 -6.80 -6.75 20.92
N ASN A 119 -7.68 -6.93 21.91
CA ASN A 119 -9.07 -6.46 21.87
C ASN A 119 -9.24 -4.96 21.53
N ASN A 120 -8.29 -4.13 21.94
CA ASN A 120 -8.31 -2.68 21.69
C ASN A 120 -7.44 -2.25 20.48
N GLY A 121 -6.80 -3.21 19.80
CA GLY A 121 -5.92 -2.97 18.67
C GLY A 121 -4.60 -2.26 19.03
N LEU A 122 -4.23 -2.19 20.32
CA LEU A 122 -3.05 -1.47 20.78
C LEU A 122 -1.76 -2.07 20.23
N LEU A 123 -1.62 -3.40 20.27
CA LEU A 123 -0.44 -4.09 19.77
C LEU A 123 -0.36 -4.00 18.25
N ARG A 124 -1.48 -4.13 17.54
CA ARG A 124 -1.55 -3.93 16.09
C ARG A 124 -1.13 -2.51 15.69
N ARG A 125 -1.61 -1.47 16.40
CA ARG A 125 -1.19 -0.07 16.16
C ARG A 125 0.30 0.13 16.46
N THR A 126 0.81 -0.50 17.52
CA THR A 126 2.24 -0.48 17.87
C THR A 126 3.08 -1.09 16.76
N LEU A 127 2.66 -2.24 16.23
CA LEU A 127 3.32 -2.93 15.13
C LEU A 127 3.28 -2.14 13.81
N GLN A 128 2.16 -1.48 13.51
CA GLN A 128 2.05 -0.58 12.36
C GLN A 128 3.02 0.60 12.48
N ALA A 129 3.11 1.22 13.67
CA ALA A 129 4.06 2.29 13.92
C ALA A 129 5.51 1.78 13.83
N TRP A 130 5.80 0.59 14.36
CA TRP A 130 7.11 -0.04 14.29
C TRP A 130 7.62 -0.16 12.85
N PHE A 131 6.82 -0.69 11.94
CA PHE A 131 7.20 -0.77 10.52
C PHE A 131 7.22 0.59 9.84
N ARG A 132 6.28 1.49 10.14
CA ARG A 132 6.24 2.86 9.57
C ARG A 132 7.50 3.66 9.90
N HIS A 133 8.09 3.43 11.07
CA HIS A 133 9.32 4.07 11.53
C HIS A 133 10.55 3.19 11.33
N ASN A 134 10.53 2.34 10.29
CA ASN A 134 11.67 1.54 9.84
C ASN A 134 12.30 0.69 10.95
N VAL A 135 11.48 0.13 11.86
CA VAL A 135 11.97 -0.79 12.90
C VAL A 135 12.95 -0.06 13.84
N GLN A 136 12.80 1.26 14.01
CA GLN A 136 13.66 2.08 14.88
C GLN A 136 12.98 2.36 16.23
N PRO A 137 13.53 1.90 17.37
CA PRO A 137 12.91 2.05 18.69
C PRO A 137 12.62 3.49 19.07
N LEU A 138 13.60 4.39 18.89
CA LEU A 138 13.48 5.79 19.30
C LEU A 138 12.43 6.55 18.49
N ALA A 139 12.42 6.34 17.16
CA ALA A 139 11.43 6.99 16.29
C ALA A 139 10.02 6.46 16.57
N THR A 140 9.89 5.15 16.77
CA THR A 140 8.60 4.50 17.06
C THR A 140 8.03 4.94 18.41
N SER A 141 8.86 4.96 19.46
CA SER A 141 8.41 5.35 20.81
C SER A 141 7.94 6.82 20.84
N LYS A 142 8.67 7.71 20.15
CA LYS A 142 8.25 9.12 19.97
C LYS A 142 6.93 9.23 19.23
N ALA A 143 6.77 8.53 18.10
CA ALA A 143 5.54 8.58 17.31
C ALA A 143 4.30 8.03 18.05
N LEU A 144 4.50 7.10 18.99
CA LEU A 144 3.45 6.54 19.83
C LEU A 144 3.26 7.29 21.15
N PHE A 145 4.06 8.31 21.43
CA PHE A 145 4.08 9.04 22.72
C PHE A 145 4.25 8.12 23.93
N ILE A 146 5.16 7.13 23.83
CA ILE A 146 5.47 6.17 24.91
C ILE A 146 6.96 6.12 25.20
N HIS A 147 7.31 5.59 26.38
CA HIS A 147 8.70 5.30 26.72
C HIS A 147 9.25 4.09 25.94
N ARG A 148 10.57 4.04 25.72
CA ARG A 148 11.25 2.92 25.03
C ARG A 148 10.94 1.57 25.68
N ASN A 149 10.99 1.49 27.00
CA ASN A 149 10.70 0.25 27.74
C ASN A 149 9.26 -0.24 27.50
N THR A 150 8.29 0.68 27.37
CA THR A 150 6.91 0.32 27.04
C THR A 150 6.80 -0.20 25.61
N LEU A 151 7.53 0.39 24.66
CA LEU A 151 7.61 -0.14 23.30
C LEU A 151 8.18 -1.56 23.29
N GLU A 152 9.30 -1.77 23.97
CA GLU A 152 9.98 -3.07 24.07
C GLU A 152 9.06 -4.15 24.67
N TYR A 153 8.37 -3.83 25.77
CA TYR A 153 7.35 -4.71 26.35
C TYR A 153 6.26 -5.09 25.34
N ARG A 154 5.74 -4.12 24.58
CA ARG A 154 4.72 -4.38 23.56
C ARG A 154 5.25 -5.22 22.40
N LEU A 155 6.49 -4.98 21.96
CA LEU A 155 7.14 -5.78 20.92
C LEU A 155 7.35 -7.22 21.38
N ASN A 156 7.83 -7.43 22.61
CA ASN A 156 7.96 -8.78 23.18
C ASN A 156 6.60 -9.49 23.25
N ARG A 157 5.55 -8.77 23.67
CA ARG A 157 4.19 -9.31 23.67
C ARG A 157 3.68 -9.67 22.28
N ILE A 158 4.02 -8.88 21.26
CA ILE A 158 3.71 -9.20 19.86
C ILE A 158 4.45 -10.48 19.44
N SER A 159 5.74 -10.61 19.77
CA SER A 159 6.53 -11.81 19.47
C SER A 159 5.89 -13.06 20.09
N GLU A 160 5.53 -13.00 21.37
CA GLU A 160 4.85 -14.10 22.09
C GLU A 160 3.54 -14.52 21.41
N LEU A 161 2.66 -13.56 21.10
CA LEU A 161 1.33 -13.83 20.55
C LEU A 161 1.38 -14.31 19.09
N THR A 162 2.31 -13.76 18.32
CA THR A 162 2.50 -14.14 16.91
C THR A 162 3.33 -15.40 16.75
N GLY A 163 4.10 -15.79 17.76
CA GLY A 163 5.10 -16.86 17.69
C GLY A 163 6.29 -16.54 16.78
N LEU A 164 6.55 -15.26 16.53
CA LEU A 164 7.59 -14.78 15.61
C LEU A 164 8.64 -13.99 16.38
N ASP A 165 9.91 -14.12 15.98
CA ASP A 165 11.01 -13.34 16.53
C ASP A 165 11.15 -12.00 15.79
N LEU A 166 10.80 -10.90 16.46
CA LEU A 166 10.97 -9.55 15.91
C LEU A 166 12.44 -9.11 15.80
N GLY A 167 13.41 -9.89 16.29
CA GLY A 167 14.84 -9.77 15.99
C GLY A 167 15.21 -10.29 14.59
N SER A 168 14.51 -11.33 14.11
CA SER A 168 14.71 -11.94 12.80
C SER A 168 14.13 -11.09 11.67
N PHE A 169 14.87 -10.98 10.56
CA PHE A 169 14.40 -10.25 9.38
C PHE A 169 13.22 -10.97 8.70
N ASP A 170 13.30 -12.30 8.54
CA ASP A 170 12.29 -13.08 7.85
C ASP A 170 10.95 -13.04 8.59
N ASP A 171 10.98 -13.14 9.91
CA ASP A 171 9.80 -13.07 10.77
C ASP A 171 9.16 -11.67 10.74
N ARG A 172 9.98 -10.62 10.77
CA ARG A 172 9.51 -9.25 10.56
C ARG A 172 8.88 -9.07 9.19
N LEU A 173 9.48 -9.61 8.13
CA LEU A 173 8.96 -9.52 6.77
C LEU A 173 7.63 -10.25 6.64
N LEU A 174 7.52 -11.47 7.19
CA LEU A 174 6.29 -12.25 7.24
C LEU A 174 5.17 -11.44 7.92
N LEU A 175 5.46 -10.86 9.09
CA LEU A 175 4.48 -10.09 9.84
C LEU A 175 4.13 -8.77 9.15
N TYR A 176 5.07 -8.14 8.46
CA TYR A 176 4.80 -6.97 7.63
C TYR A 176 3.87 -7.31 6.45
N ILE A 177 4.12 -8.42 5.74
CA ILE A 177 3.25 -8.90 4.65
C ILE A 177 1.85 -9.22 5.20
N ALA A 178 1.76 -9.90 6.35
CA ALA A 178 0.50 -10.16 7.02
C ALA A 178 -0.30 -8.88 7.27
N LEU A 179 0.37 -7.82 7.74
CA LEU A 179 -0.25 -6.49 7.90
C LEU A 179 -0.67 -5.85 6.57
N GLN A 180 0.05 -6.10 5.47
CA GLN A 180 -0.34 -5.60 4.15
C GLN A 180 -1.61 -6.29 3.61
N LEU A 181 -1.79 -7.57 3.96
CA LEU A 181 -2.93 -8.39 3.57
C LEU A 181 -4.16 -8.15 4.47
N ASP A 182 -3.98 -7.65 5.70
CA ASP A 182 -5.07 -7.36 6.64
C ASP A 182 -6.05 -6.35 6.05
N GLU A 183 -7.32 -6.74 5.96
CA GLU A 183 -8.40 -5.81 5.62
C GLU A 183 -8.61 -4.89 6.83
N GLN A 184 -8.29 -3.61 6.69
CA GLN A 184 -8.78 -2.60 7.62
C GLN A 184 -10.29 -2.42 7.38
N ARG A 185 -11.09 -3.26 8.04
CA ARG A 185 -12.51 -3.00 8.31
C ARG A 185 -12.65 -2.58 9.77
#